data_AF-A0A0D3B3Q7-F1
#
_entry.id   AF-A0A0D3B3Q7-F1
#
_cell.length_a   1.000
_cell.length_b   1.000
_cell.length_c   1.000
_cell.angle_alpha   90.00
_cell.angle_beta   90.00
_cell.angle_gamma   90.00
#
_symmetry.space_group_name_H-M   'P 1'
#
loop_
_entity.id
_entity.type
_entity.pdbx_description
1 polymer ?
#
loop_
_entity_poly.entity_id
_entity_poly.type
_entity_poly.pdbx_seq_one_letter_code
_entity_poly.pdbx_strand_id
1 'polypeptide(L)' 'MMQRLLPFAFKELLPRNVHEAIAGISGFFRDLCTRSVTLEGIENLKTNIAVIQCNLEKIFPPSFFDVMEHLVIHLARE' A
#
# COMPACT_ATOMS: atom_id res chain seq x y z
N MET A 1 4.35 -12.51 2.39
CA MET A 1 4.90 -13.08 1.14
C MET A 1 4.25 -12.45 -0.10
N MET A 2 2.92 -12.31 -0.15
CA MET A 2 2.20 -11.69 -1.29
C MET A 2 2.62 -10.24 -1.57
N GLN A 3 2.92 -9.46 -0.54
CA GLN A 3 3.39 -8.08 -0.64
C GLN A 3 4.77 -7.93 -1.32
N ARG A 4 5.48 -9.03 -1.61
CA ARG A 4 6.71 -9.01 -2.43
C ARG A 4 6.47 -9.57 -3.83
N LEU A 5 5.57 -10.53 -3.94
CA LEU A 5 5.30 -11.23 -5.20
C LEU A 5 4.45 -10.37 -6.15
N LEU A 6 3.44 -9.66 -5.65
CA LEU A 6 2.57 -8.78 -6.45
C LEU A 6 3.36 -7.80 -7.33
N PRO A 7 4.21 -6.92 -6.79
CA PRO A 7 4.92 -5.95 -7.63
C PRO A 7 5.93 -6.62 -8.56
N PHE A 8 6.49 -7.77 -8.20
CA PHE A 8 7.39 -8.49 -9.08
C PHE A 8 6.64 -9.15 -10.25
N ALA A 9 5.56 -9.88 -9.97
CA ALA A 9 4.78 -10.64 -10.93
C ALA A 9 4.13 -9.73 -11.99
N PHE A 10 3.73 -8.52 -11.60
CA PHE A 10 3.01 -7.60 -12.47
C PHE A 10 3.87 -6.52 -13.13
N LYS A 11 5.20 -6.52 -12.91
CA LYS A 11 6.10 -5.46 -13.39
C LYS A 11 6.01 -5.20 -14.89
N GLU A 12 6.02 -6.26 -15.69
CA GLU A 12 5.97 -6.17 -17.15
C GLU A 12 4.55 -6.28 -17.71
N LEU A 13 3.56 -6.53 -16.85
CA LEU A 13 2.16 -6.78 -17.25
C LEU A 13 1.28 -5.54 -17.11
N LEU A 14 1.67 -4.58 -16.26
CA LEU A 14 0.85 -3.42 -15.95
C LEU A 14 1.48 -2.12 -16.48
N PRO A 15 0.66 -1.12 -16.83
CA PRO A 15 1.14 0.23 -17.06
C PRO A 15 1.94 0.72 -15.85
N ARG A 16 3.00 1.50 -16.12
CA ARG A 16 3.96 1.94 -15.10
C ARG A 16 3.30 2.59 -13.89
N ASN A 17 2.32 3.46 -14.11
CA ASN A 17 1.59 4.14 -13.05
C ASN A 17 0.80 3.16 -12.16
N VAL A 18 0.21 2.12 -12.73
CA VAL A 18 -0.53 1.08 -11.99
C VAL A 18 0.45 0.22 -11.19
N HIS A 19 1.57 -0.16 -11.82
CA HIS A 19 2.63 -0.91 -11.15
C HIS A 19 3.21 -0.16 -9.95
N GLU A 20 3.51 1.13 -10.12
CA GLU A 20 4.04 1.98 -9.03
C GLU A 20 3.06 2.08 -7.86
N ALA A 21 1.75 2.19 -8.13
CA ALA A 21 0.74 2.21 -7.07
C ALA A 21 0.62 0.87 -6.32
N ILE A 22 0.64 -0.25 -7.05
CA ILE A 22 0.66 -1.60 -6.45
C ILE A 22 1.95 -1.83 -5.65
N ALA A 23 3.09 -1.35 -6.15
CA ALA A 23 4.36 -1.41 -5.45
C ALA A 23 4.33 -0.58 -4.16
N GLY A 24 3.69 0.59 -4.16
CA GLY A 24 3.51 1.43 -2.99
C GLY A 24 2.76 0.72 -1.86
N ILE A 25 1.57 0.19 -2.14
CA ILE A 25 0.77 -0.54 -1.13
C ILE A 25 1.44 -1.84 -0.68
N SER A 26 2.12 -2.52 -1.60
CA SER A 26 2.94 -3.71 -1.29
C SER A 26 4.11 -3.36 -0.36
N GLY A 27 4.75 -2.21 -0.57
CA GLY A 27 5.77 -1.67 0.33
C GLY A 27 5.21 -1.39 1.73
N PHE A 28 4.06 -0.71 1.81
CA PHE A 28 3.38 -0.46 3.08
C PHE A 28 3.12 -1.74 3.87
N PHE A 29 2.51 -2.77 3.25
CA PHE A 29 2.26 -4.04 3.94
C PHE A 29 3.54 -4.78 4.29
N ARG A 30 4.61 -4.63 3.50
CA ARG A 30 5.91 -5.21 3.85
C ARG A 30 6.44 -4.59 5.13
N ASP A 31 6.39 -3.27 5.22
CA ASP A 31 6.92 -2.49 6.35
C ASP A 31 6.07 -2.71 7.62
N LEU A 32 4.75 -2.80 7.47
CA LEU A 32 3.81 -3.18 8.53
C LEU A 32 4.07 -4.59 9.08
N CYS A 33 4.38 -5.56 8.21
CA CYS A 33 4.69 -6.94 8.62
C CYS A 33 6.16 -7.15 9.06
N THR A 34 6.95 -6.09 9.24
CA THR A 34 8.33 -6.26 9.72
C THR A 34 8.36 -6.65 11.19
N ARG A 35 9.39 -7.41 11.57
CA ARG A 35 9.58 -7.89 12.96
C ARG A 35 9.98 -6.78 13.94
N SER A 36 10.43 -5.64 13.43
CA SER A 36 10.99 -4.53 14.20
C SER A 36 10.36 -3.22 13.73
N VAL A 37 9.34 -2.77 14.44
CA VAL A 37 8.67 -1.51 14.16
C VAL A 37 9.21 -0.45 15.12
N THR A 38 9.88 0.58 14.59
CA THR A 38 10.34 1.74 15.37
C THR A 38 9.24 2.79 15.42
N LEU A 39 9.23 3.66 16.44
CA LEU A 39 8.27 4.77 16.52
C LEU A 39 8.31 5.65 15.25
N GLU A 40 9.51 5.94 14.75
CA GLU A 40 9.70 6.65 13.48
C GLU A 40 9.08 5.88 12.30
N GLY A 41 9.24 4.56 12.25
CA GLY A 41 8.62 3.70 11.24
C GLY A 41 7.09 3.75 11.28
N ILE A 42 6.48 3.79 12.47
CA ILE A 42 5.02 3.91 12.64
C ILE A 42 4.53 5.26 12.11
N GLU A 43 5.19 6.35 12.47
CA GLU A 43 4.80 7.68 11.99
C GLU A 43 4.96 7.81 10.47
N ASN A 44 5.98 7.17 9.91
CA ASN A 44 6.17 7.11 8.47
C ASN A 44 5.07 6.27 7.79
N LEU A 45 4.66 5.14 8.38
CA LEU A 45 3.53 4.33 7.89
C LEU A 45 2.21 5.12 7.90
N LYS A 46 1.91 5.85 8.99
CA LYS A 46 0.71 6.69 9.13
C LYS A 46 0.65 7.80 8.08
N THR A 47 1.79 8.41 7.78
CA THR A 47 1.86 9.50 6.80
C THR A 47 1.77 8.95 5.37
N ASN A 48 2.47 7.86 5.09
CA ASN A 48 2.54 7.30 3.74
C ASN A 48 1.23 6.62 3.31
N ILE A 49 0.48 5.99 4.23
CA ILE A 49 -0.74 5.26 3.84
C ILE A 49 -1.80 6.15 3.20
N ALA A 50 -1.97 7.38 3.70
CA ALA A 50 -2.92 8.34 3.13
C ALA A 50 -2.54 8.72 1.68
N VAL A 51 -1.24 8.90 1.42
CA VAL A 51 -0.72 9.20 0.08
C VAL A 51 -0.90 8.00 -0.85
N ILE A 52 -0.59 6.79 -0.37
CA ILE A 52 -0.72 5.55 -1.14
C ILE A 52 -2.17 5.30 -1.54
N GLN A 53 -3.13 5.45 -0.62
CA GLN A 53 -4.55 5.30 -0.95
C GLN A 53 -5.03 6.35 -1.94
N CYS A 54 -4.68 7.62 -1.75
CA CYS A 54 -5.05 8.67 -2.71
C CYS A 54 -4.49 8.37 -4.12
N ASN A 55 -3.30 7.78 -4.21
CA ASN A 55 -2.74 7.38 -5.50
C ASN A 55 -3.45 6.16 -6.10
N LEU A 56 -3.88 5.20 -5.28
CA LEU A 56 -4.69 4.07 -5.72
C LEU A 56 -6.07 4.55 -6.23
N GLU A 57 -6.74 5.44 -5.50
CA GLU A 57 -8.06 5.99 -5.86
C GLU A 57 -8.06 6.75 -7.19
N LYS A 58 -6.92 7.33 -7.56
CA LYS A 58 -6.75 7.98 -8.87
C LYS A 58 -6.64 7.00 -10.04
N ILE A 59 -6.30 5.74 -9.77
CA ILE A 59 -5.99 4.72 -10.77
C ILE A 59 -7.13 3.71 -10.91
N PHE A 60 -7.66 3.24 -9.79
CA PHE A 60 -8.71 2.24 -9.76
C PHE A 60 -10.10 2.90 -9.70
N PRO A 61 -11.14 2.27 -10.28
CA PRO A 61 -12.49 2.81 -10.22
C PRO A 61 -12.98 2.86 -8.77
N PRO A 62 -13.91 3.77 -8.41
CA PRO A 62 -14.48 3.84 -7.06
C PRO A 62 -15.08 2.52 -6.57
N SER A 63 -15.57 1.66 -7.49
CA SER A 63 -16.08 0.32 -7.18
C SER A 63 -15.03 -0.66 -6.66
N PHE A 64 -13.74 -0.33 -6.78
CA PHE A 64 -12.62 -1.11 -6.23
C PHE A 64 -12.35 -0.78 -4.76
N PHE A 65 -12.82 0.37 -4.26
CA PHE A 65 -12.59 0.81 -2.90
C PHE A 65 -13.83 0.54 -2.07
N ASP A 66 -13.81 -0.56 -1.33
CA ASP A 66 -14.74 -0.82 -0.26
C ASP A 66 -14.11 -0.45 1.10
N VAL A 67 -14.83 -0.74 2.18
CA VAL A 67 -14.41 -0.39 3.54
C VAL A 67 -13.05 -1.01 3.88
N MET A 68 -12.72 -2.18 3.32
CA MET A 68 -11.47 -2.90 3.57
C MET A 68 -10.26 -2.14 3.03
N GLU A 69 -10.35 -1.53 1.85
CA GLU A 69 -9.28 -0.73 1.26
C GLU A 69 -9.03 0.55 2.06
N HIS A 70 -10.06 1.10 2.70
CA HIS A 70 -9.97 2.30 3.54
C HIS A 70 -9.47 1.98 4.96
N LEU A 71 -9.76 0.78 5.47
CA LEU A 71 -9.37 0.32 6.82
C LEU A 71 -7.86 0.33 7.04
N VAL A 72 -7.08 0.29 5.96
CA VAL A 72 -5.62 0.27 6.01
C VAL A 72 -5.02 1.54 6.64
N ILE A 73 -5.72 2.70 6.58
CA ILE A 73 -5.32 3.92 7.34
C ILE A 73 -5.36 3.68 8.84
N HIS A 74 -6.35 2.91 9.30
CA HIS A 74 -6.57 2.66 10.72
C HIS A 74 -5.57 1.64 11.28
N LEU A 75 -5.10 0.69 10.45
CA LEU A 75 -4.07 -0.26 10.86
C LEU A 75 -2.74 0.39 11.27
N ALA A 76 -2.41 1.57 10.74
CA ALA A 76 -1.21 2.29 11.15
C ALA A 76 -1.37 3.04 12.49
N ARG A 77 -2.58 3.06 13.08
CA ARG A 77 -2.89 3.76 14.34
C ARG A 77 -2.97 2.85 15.57
N GLU A 78 -3.14 1.55 15.38
CA GLU A 78 -3.13 0.52 16.44
C GLU A 78 -1.70 0.08 16.78
#